data_AF-A0A924E343-F1
#
_entry.id   AF-A0A924E343-F1
#
_cell.length_a   1.000
_cell.length_b   1.000
_cell.length_c   1.000
_cell.angle_alpha   90.00
_cell.angle_beta   90.00
_cell.angle_gamma   90.00
#
_symmetry.space_group_name_H-M   'P 1'
#
loop_
_entity.id
_entity.type
_entity.pdbx_description
1 polymer ?
#
loop_
_entity_poly.entity_id
_entity_poly.type
_entity_poly.pdbx_seq_one_letter_code
_entity_poly.pdbx_strand_id
1 'polypeptide(L)'
;MKFLTSSLLAVMAVVSVGGTAFAKDYTVKMDKMKFIPATLTVSKGDTVTFVNSDTTKQPHNVMAKDNSFKSKPVFMTGEKFVYKTTKAGKFDYACTIHPGMNGTLIVK
;
A
#
# COMPACT_ATOMS: atom_id res chain seq x y z
N MET A 1 -26.20 -13.28 -64.05
CA MET A 1 -25.74 -12.52 -62.87
C MET A 1 -26.36 -13.10 -61.60
N LYS A 2 -25.56 -13.67 -60.69
CA LYS A 2 -25.93 -13.90 -59.29
C LYS A 2 -24.74 -13.44 -58.45
N PHE A 3 -24.93 -12.36 -57.71
CA PHE A 3 -23.89 -11.71 -56.93
C PHE A 3 -23.67 -12.51 -55.64
N LEU A 4 -22.43 -12.97 -55.42
CA LEU A 4 -21.97 -13.54 -54.16
C LEU A 4 -21.59 -12.39 -53.23
N THR A 5 -22.38 -12.13 -52.20
CA THR A 5 -21.98 -11.23 -51.10
C THR A 5 -21.23 -12.05 -50.06
N SER A 6 -19.91 -11.92 -50.05
CA SER A 6 -19.06 -12.47 -48.99
C SER A 6 -19.00 -11.46 -47.84
N SER A 7 -19.52 -11.83 -46.67
CA SER A 7 -19.43 -11.01 -45.45
C SER A 7 -18.03 -11.15 -44.85
N LEU A 8 -17.30 -10.03 -44.80
CA LEU A 8 -15.98 -9.95 -44.18
C LEU A 8 -16.16 -9.78 -42.66
N LEU A 9 -15.73 -10.78 -41.88
CA LEU A 9 -15.61 -10.66 -40.42
C LEU A 9 -14.40 -9.77 -40.11
N ALA A 10 -14.64 -8.54 -39.65
CA ALA A 10 -13.58 -7.68 -39.13
C ALA A 10 -13.25 -8.09 -37.68
N VAL A 11 -12.10 -8.73 -37.47
CA VAL A 11 -11.55 -8.96 -36.13
C VAL A 11 -10.87 -7.67 -35.67
N MET A 12 -11.53 -6.91 -34.79
CA MET A 12 -10.88 -5.79 -34.09
C MET A 12 -9.95 -6.36 -33.01
N ALA A 13 -8.64 -6.35 -33.28
CA ALA A 13 -7.63 -6.55 -32.25
C ALA A 13 -7.61 -5.32 -31.34
N VAL A 14 -8.17 -5.45 -30.14
CA VAL A 14 -8.04 -4.44 -29.09
C VAL A 14 -6.62 -4.54 -28.52
N VAL A 15 -5.73 -3.64 -28.94
CA VAL A 15 -4.42 -3.48 -28.30
C VAL A 15 -4.64 -2.73 -26.99
N SER A 16 -4.75 -3.46 -25.88
CA SER A 16 -4.73 -2.87 -24.54
C SER A 16 -3.33 -2.36 -24.23
N VAL A 17 -3.10 -1.06 -24.44
CA VAL A 17 -1.90 -0.38 -23.95
C VAL A 17 -2.02 -0.28 -22.43
N GLY A 18 -1.44 -1.25 -21.72
CA GLY A 18 -1.32 -1.22 -20.27
C GLY A 18 -0.41 -0.07 -19.87
N GLY A 19 -0.98 1.06 -19.47
CA GLY A 19 -0.21 2.19 -18.94
C GLY A 19 0.52 1.77 -17.67
N THR A 20 1.85 1.90 -17.65
CA THR A 20 2.64 1.81 -16.43
C THR A 20 2.24 2.95 -15.51
N ALA A 21 1.43 2.66 -14.48
CA ALA A 21 1.19 3.63 -13.42
C ALA A 21 2.51 3.90 -12.69
N PHE A 22 2.88 5.18 -12.58
CA PHE A 22 4.03 5.60 -11.80
C PHE A 22 3.80 5.26 -10.31
N ALA A 23 4.84 4.75 -9.66
CA ALA A 23 4.82 4.52 -8.22
C ALA A 23 4.54 5.84 -7.47
N LYS A 24 3.60 5.80 -6.53
CA LYS A 24 3.22 6.94 -5.69
C LYS A 24 3.76 6.76 -4.27
N ASP A 25 3.95 7.87 -3.58
CA ASP A 25 4.34 7.90 -2.18
C ASP A 25 3.14 8.20 -1.29
N TYR A 26 2.97 7.42 -0.22
CA TYR A 26 1.95 7.59 0.81
C TYR A 26 2.60 7.73 2.18
N THR A 27 1.89 8.35 3.11
CA THR A 27 2.33 8.49 4.50
C THR A 27 1.29 7.93 5.45
N VAL A 28 1.75 7.14 6.42
CA VAL A 28 1.01 6.75 7.62
C VAL A 28 1.67 7.39 8.83
N LYS A 29 0.95 8.26 9.53
CA LYS A 29 1.43 8.89 10.76
C LYS A 29 1.11 8.01 11.96
N MET A 30 2.03 7.93 12.91
CA MET A 30 1.77 7.46 14.27
C MET A 30 1.60 8.69 15.15
N ASP A 31 0.41 8.90 15.70
CA ASP A 31 0.09 10.00 16.60
C ASP A 31 -1.04 9.59 17.54
N LYS A 32 -1.01 10.04 18.80
CA LYS A 32 -2.02 9.75 19.81
C LYS A 32 -2.42 8.26 19.88
N MET A 33 -1.42 7.38 19.88
CA MET A 33 -1.58 5.92 19.94
C MET A 33 -2.36 5.31 18.75
N LYS A 34 -2.32 5.95 17.58
CA LYS A 34 -3.04 5.51 16.38
C LYS A 34 -2.16 5.56 15.14
N PHE A 35 -2.41 4.65 14.21
CA PHE A 35 -1.98 4.80 12.83
C PHE A 35 -3.00 5.65 12.07
N ILE A 36 -2.53 6.63 11.31
CA ILE A 36 -3.35 7.60 10.57
C ILE A 36 -2.86 7.69 9.13
N PRO A 37 -3.65 7.25 8.13
CA PRO A 37 -4.95 6.60 8.30
C PRO A 37 -4.82 5.20 8.92
N ALA A 38 -5.87 4.73 9.59
CA ALA A 38 -5.91 3.37 10.14
C ALA A 38 -6.03 2.30 9.04
N THR A 39 -6.59 2.65 7.88
CA THR A 39 -6.59 1.82 6.68
C THR A 39 -6.06 2.61 5.51
N LEU A 40 -5.04 2.08 4.83
CA LEU A 40 -4.46 2.67 3.64
C LEU A 40 -4.63 1.69 2.48
N THR A 41 -5.12 2.18 1.33
CA THR A 41 -5.16 1.42 0.07
C THR A 41 -4.19 2.03 -0.93
N VAL A 42 -3.32 1.22 -1.51
CA VAL A 42 -2.30 1.63 -2.49
C VAL A 42 -2.23 0.60 -3.63
N SER A 43 -1.46 0.91 -4.67
CA SER A 43 -1.16 -0.02 -5.75
C SER A 43 0.17 -0.72 -5.49
N LYS A 44 0.32 -1.97 -5.98
CA LYS A 44 1.63 -2.63 -6.03
C LYS A 44 2.65 -1.74 -6.74
N GLY A 45 3.79 -1.52 -6.09
CA GLY A 45 4.89 -0.68 -6.56
C GLY A 45 4.99 0.65 -5.83
N ASP A 46 3.92 1.09 -5.16
CA ASP A 46 3.89 2.31 -4.35
C ASP A 46 4.78 2.20 -3.11
N THR A 47 5.17 3.35 -2.58
CA THR A 47 5.95 3.47 -1.34
C THR A 47 5.05 3.96 -0.21
N VAL A 48 5.13 3.32 0.95
CA VAL A 48 4.47 3.75 2.19
C VAL A 48 5.53 4.16 3.21
N THR A 49 5.47 5.41 3.64
CA THR A 49 6.30 5.95 4.72
C THR A 49 5.51 6.00 6.01
N PHE A 50 5.91 5.20 6.99
CA PHE A 50 5.44 5.31 8.36
C PHE A 50 6.30 6.34 9.10
N VAL A 51 5.68 7.32 9.75
CA VAL A 51 6.39 8.39 10.48
C VAL A 51 5.85 8.51 11.90
N ASN A 52 6.73 8.53 12.89
CA ASN A 52 6.33 8.84 14.26
C ASN A 52 6.12 10.35 14.36
N SER A 53 4.86 10.80 14.39
CA SER A 53 4.47 12.21 14.52
C SER A 53 3.98 12.55 15.92
N ASP A 54 4.10 11.63 16.87
CA ASP A 54 3.57 11.78 18.22
C ASP A 54 4.36 12.85 18.99
N THR A 55 3.72 13.98 19.26
CA THR A 55 4.35 15.13 19.94
C THR A 55 4.56 14.87 21.44
N THR A 56 3.97 13.81 21.99
CA THR A 56 4.18 13.38 23.38
C THR A 56 5.46 12.55 23.55
N LYS A 57 6.23 12.34 22.48
CA LYS A 57 7.51 11.59 22.44
C LYS A 57 7.39 10.10 22.71
N GLN A 58 6.19 9.53 22.51
CA GLN A 58 6.01 8.10 22.66
C GLN A 58 6.75 7.32 21.56
N PRO A 59 7.54 6.30 21.92
CA PRO A 59 8.16 5.42 20.94
C PRO A 59 7.09 4.58 20.25
N HIS A 60 7.26 4.29 18.96
CA HIS A 60 6.34 3.39 18.23
C HIS A 60 7.12 2.39 17.38
N ASN A 61 6.46 1.36 16.88
CA ASN A 61 7.00 0.51 15.82
C ASN A 61 5.89 0.06 14.86
N VAL A 62 6.27 -0.61 13.77
CA VAL A 62 5.34 -1.16 12.79
C VAL A 62 5.73 -2.59 12.49
N MET A 63 4.80 -3.52 12.66
CA MET A 63 4.98 -4.93 12.34
C MET A 63 3.72 -5.51 11.72
N ALA A 64 3.83 -6.05 10.51
CA ALA A 64 2.76 -6.83 9.89
C ALA A 64 2.53 -8.13 10.69
N LYS A 65 1.28 -8.50 10.91
CA LYS A 65 0.91 -9.70 11.67
C LYS A 65 1.39 -11.00 11.03
N ASP A 66 1.54 -11.00 9.70
CA ASP A 66 2.08 -12.11 8.92
C ASP A 66 3.61 -12.07 8.78
N ASN A 67 4.29 -11.14 9.45
CA ASN A 67 5.73 -10.90 9.38
C ASN A 67 6.26 -10.47 7.99
N SER A 68 5.38 -10.10 7.05
CA SER A 68 5.79 -9.69 5.69
C SER A 68 6.62 -8.40 5.65
N PHE A 69 6.43 -7.51 6.63
CA PHE A 69 7.27 -6.35 6.85
C PHE A 69 7.32 -6.00 8.34
N LYS A 70 8.46 -5.45 8.76
CA LYS A 70 8.63 -4.87 10.10
C LYS A 70 9.67 -3.78 10.06
N SER A 71 9.55 -2.88 11.00
CA SER A 71 10.52 -1.84 11.23
C SER A 71 11.63 -2.23 12.20
N LYS A 72 12.50 -1.26 12.53
CA LYS A 72 13.32 -1.35 13.75
C LYS A 72 12.41 -1.46 15.00
N PRO A 73 12.93 -1.99 16.13
CA PRO A 73 12.12 -2.24 17.32
C PRO A 73 11.42 -1.01 17.90
N VAL A 74 12.02 0.19 17.74
CA VAL A 74 11.50 1.46 18.25
C VAL A 74 11.83 2.61 17.29
N PHE A 75 10.84 3.48 17.06
CA PHE A 75 10.94 4.80 16.45
C PHE A 75 10.67 5.89 17.48
N MET A 76 11.55 6.87 17.56
CA MET A 76 11.28 8.13 18.26
C MET A 76 10.57 9.13 17.34
N THR A 77 9.98 10.16 17.93
CA THR A 77 9.31 11.24 17.17
C THR A 77 10.22 11.80 16.08
N GLY A 78 9.67 11.93 14.87
CA GLY A 78 10.36 12.38 13.66
C GLY A 78 10.98 11.26 12.83
N GLU A 79 11.21 10.08 13.42
CA GLU A 79 11.80 8.95 12.70
C GLU A 79 10.79 8.26 11.77
N LYS A 80 11.35 7.60 10.75
CA LYS A 80 10.58 7.03 9.63
C LYS A 80 10.96 5.58 9.35
N PHE A 81 10.00 4.83 8.84
CA PHE A 81 10.19 3.54 8.21
C PHE A 81 9.53 3.55 6.83
N VAL A 82 10.25 3.08 5.82
CA VAL A 82 9.81 3.11 4.43
C VAL A 82 9.61 1.69 3.94
N TYR A 83 8.44 1.40 3.38
CA TYR A 83 8.07 0.11 2.83
C TYR A 83 7.64 0.26 1.37
N LYS A 84 8.30 -0.46 0.45
CA LYS A 84 7.87 -0.57 -0.94
C LYS A 84 6.90 -1.74 -1.08
N THR A 85 5.73 -1.49 -1.64
CA THR A 85 4.66 -2.50 -1.75
C THR A 85 4.91 -3.46 -2.91
N THR A 86 5.54 -4.60 -2.63
CA THR A 86 5.94 -5.57 -3.69
C THR A 86 4.93 -6.68 -3.94
N LYS A 87 3.98 -6.90 -3.01
CA LYS A 87 2.99 -7.98 -3.06
C LYS A 87 1.59 -7.41 -2.87
N ALA A 88 0.68 -7.76 -3.78
CA ALA A 88 -0.75 -7.45 -3.62
C ALA A 88 -1.35 -8.29 -2.48
N GLY A 89 -2.33 -7.73 -1.78
CA GLY A 89 -2.98 -8.38 -0.65
C GLY A 89 -3.40 -7.40 0.45
N LYS A 90 -3.96 -7.97 1.52
CA LYS A 90 -4.33 -7.25 2.74
C LYS A 90 -3.34 -7.61 3.85
N PHE A 91 -2.72 -6.60 4.45
CA PHE A 91 -1.74 -6.74 5.52
C PHE A 91 -2.23 -5.99 6.75
N ASP A 92 -2.69 -6.72 7.76
CA ASP A 92 -2.95 -6.14 9.07
C ASP A 92 -1.62 -6.00 9.83
N TYR A 93 -1.40 -4.85 10.46
CA TYR A 93 -0.18 -4.53 11.19
C TYR A 93 -0.49 -3.86 12.53
N ALA A 94 0.50 -3.85 13.42
CA ALA A 94 0.37 -3.29 14.75
C ALA A 94 1.65 -2.57 15.20
N CYS A 95 1.51 -1.72 16.21
CA CYS A 95 2.61 -1.30 17.07
C CYS A 95 2.70 -2.32 18.21
N THR A 96 3.75 -3.12 18.24
CA THR A 96 3.86 -4.27 19.17
C THR A 96 4.11 -3.86 20.61
N ILE A 97 4.58 -2.64 20.83
CA ILE A 97 4.82 -2.08 22.18
C ILE A 97 3.57 -1.37 22.75
N HIS A 98 2.52 -1.18 21.94
CA HIS A 98 1.29 -0.50 22.32
C HIS A 98 0.06 -1.34 21.94
N PRO A 99 -0.47 -2.17 22.88
CA PRO A 99 -1.66 -2.97 22.63
C PRO A 99 -2.85 -2.12 22.15
N GLY A 100 -3.55 -2.60 21.12
CA GLY A 100 -4.70 -1.91 20.55
C GLY A 100 -4.38 -0.94 19.41
N MET A 101 -3.12 -0.55 19.23
CA MET A 101 -2.69 0.28 18.10
C MET A 101 -2.51 -0.58 16.84
N ASN A 102 -3.54 -0.61 16.00
CA ASN A 102 -3.63 -1.45 14.80
C ASN A 102 -3.87 -0.63 13.54
N GLY A 103 -3.41 -1.15 12.40
CA GLY A 103 -3.74 -0.62 11.08
C GLY A 103 -3.82 -1.71 10.02
N THR A 104 -4.29 -1.34 8.84
CA THR A 104 -4.42 -2.22 7.68
C THR A 104 -3.86 -1.55 6.43
N LEU A 105 -3.00 -2.26 5.70
CA LEU A 105 -2.53 -1.89 4.37
C LEU A 105 -3.16 -2.81 3.33
N ILE A 106 -3.87 -2.25 2.37
CA ILE A 106 -4.43 -2.96 1.23
C ILE A 106 -3.60 -2.59 0.00
N VAL A 107 -2.95 -3.57 -0.61
CA VAL A 107 -2.18 -3.41 -1.84
C VAL A 107 -2.97 -4.07 -2.97
N LYS A 108 -3.38 -3.26 -3.95
CA LYS A 108 -4.09 -3.71 -5.15
C LYS A 108 -3.12 -4.06 -6.28
#